data_AF-P49949-F1
#
_entry.id   AF-P49949-F1
#
_cell.length_a   1.000
_cell.length_b   1.000
_cell.length_c   1.000
_cell.angle_alpha   90.00
_cell.angle_beta   90.00
_cell.angle_gamma   90.00
#
_symmetry.space_group_name_H-M   'P 1'
#
loop_
_entity.id
_entity.type
_entity.pdbx_description
1 polymer ?
#
loop_
_entity_poly.entity_id
_entity_poly.type
_entity_poly.pdbx_seq_one_letter_code
_entity_poly.pdbx_strand_id
1 'polypeptide(L)'
;GIDPNYRTSRQVVGEHQGHKVYGPVDPPKVLGIHGTIVGVDFDLCIADGSCITACPVNVFQWYDTPGHPASEKKADPINEQACIFCMACVNVCPVAAIDVKPP
;
A
#
# COMPACT_ATOMS: atom_id res chain seq x y z
N GLY A 1 7.99 -1.64 9.15
CA GLY A 1 6.70 -2.29 8.91
C GLY A 1 5.59 -1.30 9.14
N ILE A 2 4.49 -1.45 8.41
CA ILE A 2 3.28 -0.63 8.49
C ILE A 2 2.65 -0.70 9.88
N ASP A 3 2.03 0.39 10.34
CA ASP A 3 1.25 0.41 11.59
C ASP A 3 -0.06 -0.38 11.38
N PRO A 4 -0.30 -1.51 12.10
CA PRO A 4 -1.54 -2.28 11.95
C PRO A 4 -2.79 -1.49 12.34
N ASN A 5 -2.65 -0.42 13.13
CA ASN A 5 -3.74 0.46 13.56
C ASN A 5 -3.89 1.72 12.69
N TYR A 6 -3.20 1.82 11.54
CA TYR A 6 -3.18 3.02 10.71
C TYR A 6 -4.58 3.56 10.35
N ARG A 7 -5.56 2.66 10.21
CA ARG A 7 -6.95 3.01 9.88
C ARG A 7 -7.64 3.88 10.93
N THR A 8 -7.17 3.80 12.16
CA THR A 8 -7.68 4.60 13.30
C THR A 8 -6.67 5.63 13.78
N SER A 9 -5.36 5.39 13.61
CA SER A 9 -4.30 6.28 14.08
C SER A 9 -3.95 7.39 13.08
N ARG A 10 -4.27 7.22 11.79
CA ARG A 10 -4.01 8.21 10.73
C ARG A 10 -5.31 8.79 10.16
N GLN A 11 -5.25 10.05 9.78
CA GLN A 11 -6.35 10.75 9.13
C GLN A 11 -6.43 10.37 7.64
N VAL A 12 -7.64 10.14 7.13
CA VAL A 12 -7.88 10.06 5.68
C VAL A 12 -7.75 11.47 5.11
N VAL A 13 -6.83 11.65 4.16
CA VAL A 13 -6.51 12.95 3.56
C VAL A 13 -6.86 13.04 2.07
N GLY A 14 -7.21 11.92 1.45
CA GLY A 14 -7.57 11.90 0.03
C GLY A 14 -8.06 10.53 -0.44
N GLU A 15 -8.19 10.42 -1.76
CA GLU A 15 -8.56 9.22 -2.49
C GLU A 15 -7.65 9.10 -3.72
N HIS A 16 -7.23 7.88 -4.02
CA HIS A 16 -6.43 7.53 -5.18
C HIS A 16 -7.05 6.30 -5.83
N GLN A 17 -7.42 6.39 -7.11
CA GLN A 17 -7.92 5.26 -7.91
C GLN A 17 -8.98 4.37 -7.20
N GLY A 18 -9.93 4.97 -6.49
CA GLY A 18 -11.02 4.27 -5.83
C GLY A 18 -10.75 3.79 -4.40
N HIS A 19 -9.56 4.06 -3.85
CA HIS A 19 -9.22 3.73 -2.46
C HIS A 19 -8.77 4.96 -1.66
N LYS A 20 -8.98 4.93 -0.34
CA LYS A 20 -8.59 6.01 0.58
C LYS A 20 -7.08 6.12 0.72
N VAL A 21 -6.60 7.34 0.91
CA VAL A 21 -5.21 7.65 1.27
C VAL A 21 -5.16 8.21 2.69
N TYR A 22 -4.31 7.61 3.52
CA TYR A 22 -4.11 7.94 4.92
C TYR A 22 -2.81 8.71 5.09
N GLY A 23 -2.90 9.91 5.66
CA GLY A 23 -1.79 10.85 5.77
C GLY A 23 -0.78 10.55 6.89
N PRO A 24 0.23 11.41 7.05
CA PRO A 24 0.48 12.62 6.26
C PRO A 24 0.84 12.32 4.80
N VAL A 25 0.60 13.30 3.92
CA VAL A 25 1.02 13.28 2.50
C VAL A 25 1.70 14.63 2.23
N ASP A 26 2.99 14.60 1.94
CA ASP A 26 3.86 15.73 1.58
C ASP A 26 4.80 15.29 0.43
N PRO A 27 4.28 15.27 -0.82
CA PRO A 27 5.01 14.73 -1.96
C PRO A 27 6.27 15.56 -2.30
N PRO A 28 7.33 14.94 -2.87
CA PRO A 28 7.40 13.52 -3.23
C PRO A 28 7.93 12.63 -2.10
N LYS A 29 8.25 13.19 -0.93
CA LYS A 29 9.02 12.48 0.11
C LYS A 29 8.15 11.69 1.08
N VAL A 30 6.90 12.11 1.26
CA VAL A 30 5.92 11.46 2.14
C VAL A 30 4.63 11.27 1.36
N LEU A 31 4.22 10.03 1.16
CA LEU A 31 3.04 9.64 0.39
C LEU A 31 2.02 8.88 1.23
N GLY A 32 2.36 8.51 2.47
CA GLY A 32 1.41 7.91 3.39
C GLY A 32 1.02 6.48 3.01
N ILE A 33 -0.19 6.08 3.41
CA ILE A 33 -0.70 4.72 3.21
C ILE A 33 -1.88 4.74 2.25
N HIS A 34 -1.80 3.95 1.20
CA HIS A 34 -2.84 3.78 0.19
C HIS A 34 -3.64 2.51 0.47
N GLY A 35 -4.96 2.59 0.49
CA GLY A 35 -5.86 1.45 0.68
C GLY A 35 -6.42 1.29 2.10
N THR A 36 -7.62 0.70 2.20
CA THR A 36 -8.31 0.38 3.45
C THR A 36 -8.40 -1.13 3.68
N ILE A 37 -8.89 -1.91 2.72
CA ILE A 37 -8.92 -3.37 2.81
C ILE A 37 -7.50 -3.92 2.67
N VAL A 38 -6.75 -3.38 1.70
CA VAL A 38 -5.34 -3.70 1.47
C VAL A 38 -4.54 -2.41 1.55
N GLY A 39 -3.98 -2.14 2.73
CA GLY A 39 -3.14 -0.97 2.98
C GLY A 39 -1.70 -1.21 2.53
N VAL A 40 -1.14 -0.31 1.73
CA VAL A 40 0.27 -0.28 1.36
C VAL A 40 0.88 1.04 1.83
N ASP A 41 1.87 0.96 2.71
CA ASP A 41 2.64 2.11 3.17
C ASP A 41 3.66 2.50 2.09
N PHE A 42 3.39 3.60 1.38
CA PHE A 42 4.23 4.08 0.29
C PHE A 42 5.55 4.66 0.81
N ASP A 43 5.60 5.11 2.06
CA ASP A 43 6.80 5.61 2.72
C ASP A 43 7.77 4.46 3.04
N LEU A 44 7.24 3.24 3.25
CA LEU A 44 8.03 2.03 3.47
C LEU A 44 8.26 1.19 2.20
N CYS A 45 7.36 1.22 1.22
CA CYS A 45 7.45 0.38 0.03
C CYS A 45 8.73 0.70 -0.77
N ILE A 46 9.58 -0.31 -0.97
CA ILE A 46 10.86 -0.22 -1.71
C ILE A 46 10.78 -0.79 -3.14
N ALA A 47 9.57 -0.96 -3.67
CA ALA A 47 9.35 -1.55 -4.99
C ALA A 47 9.94 -2.96 -5.19
N ASP A 48 9.95 -3.78 -4.15
CA ASP A 48 10.41 -5.18 -4.22
C ASP A 48 9.60 -6.02 -5.23
N GLY A 49 8.27 -5.86 -5.23
CA GLY A 49 7.40 -6.50 -6.23
C GLY A 49 6.95 -7.92 -5.92
N SER A 50 7.41 -8.54 -4.82
CA SER A 50 6.92 -9.87 -4.41
C SER A 50 5.41 -9.90 -4.17
N CYS A 51 4.82 -8.81 -3.69
CA CYS A 51 3.37 -8.69 -3.50
C CYS A 51 2.58 -8.76 -4.82
N ILE A 52 3.10 -8.15 -5.88
CA ILE A 52 2.51 -8.20 -7.23
C ILE A 52 2.62 -9.63 -7.77
N THR A 53 3.80 -10.25 -7.63
CA THR A 53 4.05 -11.62 -8.11
C THR A 53 3.21 -12.65 -7.37
N ALA A 54 3.02 -12.49 -6.07
CA ALA A 54 2.32 -13.44 -5.22
C ALA A 54 0.79 -13.32 -5.25
N CYS A 55 0.23 -12.21 -5.76
CA CYS A 55 -1.21 -11.97 -5.69
C CYS A 55 -1.95 -12.68 -6.86
N PRO A 56 -2.79 -13.71 -6.60
CA PRO A 56 -3.46 -14.46 -7.66
C PRO A 56 -4.65 -13.72 -8.29
N VAL A 57 -5.07 -12.60 -7.71
CA VAL A 57 -6.27 -11.83 -8.10
C VAL A 57 -5.95 -10.38 -8.48
N ASN A 58 -4.68 -10.09 -8.77
CA ASN A 58 -4.22 -8.81 -9.31
C ASN A 58 -4.69 -7.58 -8.50
N VAL A 59 -4.54 -7.63 -7.17
CA VAL A 59 -4.85 -6.48 -6.29
C VAL A 59 -4.01 -5.26 -6.65
N PHE A 60 -2.75 -5.48 -7.01
CA PHE A 60 -1.74 -4.44 -7.10
C PHE A 60 -1.37 -4.08 -8.54
N GLN A 61 -1.06 -2.81 -8.77
CA GLN A 61 -0.41 -2.31 -9.99
C GLN A 61 0.81 -1.46 -9.63
N TRP A 62 1.80 -1.37 -10.51
CA TRP A 62 2.87 -0.39 -10.37
C TRP A 62 2.34 1.04 -10.56
N TYR A 63 2.64 1.91 -9.61
CA TYR A 63 2.38 3.35 -9.67
C TYR A 63 3.69 4.13 -9.51
N ASP A 64 3.97 5.05 -10.42
CA ASP A 64 5.21 5.83 -10.42
C ASP A 64 5.18 6.93 -9.36
N THR A 65 6.24 7.02 -8.57
CA THR A 65 6.43 8.00 -7.49
C THR A 65 7.81 8.65 -7.57
N PRO A 66 8.10 9.40 -8.65
CA PRO A 66 9.43 9.95 -8.90
C PRO A 66 9.90 10.87 -7.76
N GLY A 67 11.17 10.73 -7.37
CA GLY A 67 11.76 11.51 -6.27
C GLY A 67 11.45 11.01 -4.85
N HIS A 68 10.65 9.95 -4.67
CA HIS A 68 10.43 9.36 -3.35
C HIS A 68 11.67 8.56 -2.89
N PRO A 69 12.19 8.79 -1.67
CA PRO A 69 13.48 8.25 -1.23
C PRO A 69 13.52 6.72 -1.13
N ALA A 70 12.41 6.07 -0.76
CA ALA A 70 12.37 4.61 -0.66
C ALA A 70 12.40 3.87 -2.01
N SER A 71 11.75 4.42 -3.04
CA SER A 71 11.70 3.90 -4.42
C SER A 71 10.89 4.84 -5.31
N GLU A 72 11.19 4.87 -6.61
CA GLU A 72 10.47 5.71 -7.59
C GLU A 72 9.20 5.06 -8.16
N LYS A 73 8.78 3.92 -7.61
CA LYS A 73 7.52 3.22 -7.93
C LYS A 73 6.99 2.50 -6.70
N LYS A 74 5.68 2.26 -6.65
CA LYS A 74 4.96 1.62 -5.53
C LYS A 74 3.98 0.58 -6.03
N ALA A 75 3.70 -0.43 -5.21
CA ALA A 75 2.63 -1.39 -5.47
C ALA A 75 1.31 -0.79 -4.96
N ASP A 76 0.58 -0.11 -5.85
CA ASP A 76 -0.68 0.54 -5.53
C ASP A 76 -1.83 -0.48 -5.48
N PRO A 77 -2.66 -0.50 -4.43
CA PRO A 77 -3.73 -1.49 -4.23
C PRO A 77 -5.02 -1.13 -4.99
N ILE A 78 -4.89 -0.83 -6.29
CA ILE A 78 -6.00 -0.37 -7.16
C ILE A 78 -7.23 -1.27 -7.10
N ASN A 79 -7.05 -2.59 -6.95
CA ASN A 79 -8.13 -3.57 -6.87
C ASN A 79 -8.29 -4.14 -5.45
N GLU A 80 -8.14 -3.33 -4.40
CA GLU A 80 -8.21 -3.81 -3.01
C GLU A 80 -9.48 -4.61 -2.68
N GLN A 81 -10.60 -4.30 -3.34
CA GLN A 81 -11.88 -5.00 -3.19
C GLN A 81 -11.84 -6.44 -3.72
N ALA A 82 -10.90 -6.79 -4.60
CA ALA A 82 -10.72 -8.14 -5.12
C ALA A 82 -9.93 -9.05 -4.16
N CYS A 83 -9.42 -8.50 -3.05
CA CYS A 83 -8.61 -9.26 -2.09
C CYS A 83 -9.39 -10.47 -1.55
N ILE A 84 -8.79 -11.65 -1.71
CA ILE A 84 -9.31 -12.93 -1.17
C ILE A 84 -8.70 -13.29 0.20
N PHE A 85 -8.03 -12.34 0.86
CA PHE A 85 -7.47 -12.49 2.21
C PHE A 85 -6.48 -13.65 2.36
N CYS A 86 -5.72 -13.99 1.30
CA CYS A 86 -4.75 -15.09 1.34
C CYS A 86 -3.48 -14.79 2.17
N MET A 87 -3.27 -13.52 2.54
CA MET A 87 -2.13 -13.03 3.32
C MET A 87 -0.74 -13.24 2.69
N ALA A 88 -0.66 -13.65 1.42
CA ALA A 88 0.61 -13.83 0.73
C ALA A 88 1.41 -12.51 0.66
N CYS A 89 0.77 -11.41 0.24
CA CYS A 89 1.41 -10.10 0.12
C CYS A 89 1.99 -9.56 1.44
N VAL A 90 1.30 -9.81 2.56
CA VAL A 90 1.76 -9.43 3.91
C VAL A 90 3.05 -10.18 4.27
N ASN A 91 3.10 -11.48 3.99
CA ASN A 91 4.23 -12.35 4.35
C ASN A 91 5.46 -12.19 3.45
N VAL A 92 5.26 -11.91 2.15
CA VAL A 92 6.39 -11.80 1.19
C VAL A 92 7.04 -10.42 1.16
N CYS A 93 6.45 -9.40 1.77
CA CYS A 93 6.99 -8.05 1.74
C CYS A 93 8.20 -7.93 2.69
N PRO A 94 9.44 -7.69 2.19
CA PRO A 94 10.65 -7.71 3.03
C PRO A 94 10.72 -6.57 4.05
N VAL A 95 9.98 -5.49 3.81
CA VAL A 95 9.90 -4.30 4.69
C VAL A 95 8.60 -4.24 5.49
N ALA A 96 7.76 -5.28 5.38
CA ALA A 96 6.44 -5.38 5.98
C ALA A 96 5.59 -4.12 5.75
N ALA A 97 5.53 -3.63 4.51
CA ALA A 97 4.81 -2.40 4.14
C ALA A 97 3.32 -2.62 3.86
N ILE A 98 2.81 -3.86 3.99
CA ILE A 98 1.45 -4.21 3.59
C ILE A 98 0.68 -4.74 4.80
N ASP A 99 -0.54 -4.24 4.99
CA ASP A 99 -1.49 -4.73 5.98
C ASP A 99 -2.84 -5.01 5.30
N VAL A 100 -3.46 -6.14 5.64
CA VAL A 100 -4.75 -6.57 5.07
C VAL A 100 -5.75 -6.74 6.19
N LYS A 101 -6.91 -6.09 6.05
CA LYS A 101 -8.03 -6.20 6.99
C LYS A 101 -9.33 -6.44 6.22
N PRO A 102 -10.04 -7.55 6.48
CA PRO A 102 -11.41 -7.73 5.98
C PRO A 102 -12.31 -6.55 6.39
N PRO A 103 -13.26 -6.17 5.53
CA PRO A 103 -14.15 -5.04 5.78
C PRO A 103 -14.96 -5.18 7.08
#